data_AF-A0A970G821-F1
#
_entry.id   AF-A0A970G821-F1
#
_cell.length_a   1.000
_cell.length_b   1.000
_cell.length_c   1.000
_cell.angle_alpha   90.00
_cell.angle_beta   90.00
_cell.angle_gamma   90.00
#
_symmetry.space_group_name_H-M   'P 1'
#
loop_
_entity.id
_entity.type
_entity.pdbx_description
1 polymer ?
#
loop_
_entity_poly.entity_id
_entity_poly.type
_entity_poly.pdbx_seq_one_letter_code
_entity_poly.pdbx_strand_id
1 'polypeptide(L)' 'MIDTRPSWNDYFLEVADLVATRSTCLRRQVGAVLVR' A
#
# COMPACT_ATOMS: atom_id res chain seq x y z
N MET A 1 -18.78 -8.98 12.74
CA MET A 1 -17.52 -9.19 13.48
C MET A 1 -16.46 -8.41 12.73
N ILE A 2 -15.91 -7.37 13.35
CA ILE A 2 -14.74 -6.68 12.82
C ILE A 2 -13.57 -7.57 13.19
N ASP A 3 -13.16 -8.42 12.27
CA ASP A 3 -11.90 -9.15 12.42
C ASP A 3 -10.80 -8.08 12.46
N THR A 4 -10.10 -7.96 13.60
CA THR A 4 -9.15 -6.86 13.86
C THR A 4 -7.93 -6.92 12.94
N ARG A 5 -7.73 -8.04 12.25
CA ARG A 5 -6.64 -8.23 11.32
C ARG A 5 -7.12 -7.89 9.90
N PRO A 6 -6.48 -6.91 9.23
CA PRO A 6 -6.81 -6.61 7.84
C PRO A 6 -6.57 -7.84 6.96
N SER A 7 -7.36 -7.96 5.88
CA SER A 7 -7.13 -8.99 4.88
C SER A 7 -5.74 -8.79 4.25
N TRP A 8 -5.19 -9.83 3.65
CA TRP A 8 -3.92 -9.71 2.92
C TRP A 8 -3.99 -8.66 1.81
N ASN A 9 -5.12 -8.53 1.12
CA ASN A 9 -5.31 -7.50 0.10
C ASN A 9 -5.19 -6.10 0.68
N ASP A 10 -5.95 -5.82 1.75
CA ASP A 10 -5.95 -4.49 2.38
C ASP A 10 -4.56 -4.15 2.92
N TYR A 11 -3.91 -5.12 3.56
CA TYR A 11 -2.55 -4.97 4.06
C TYR A 11 -1.55 -4.61 2.95
N PHE A 12 -1.54 -5.34 1.82
CA PHE A 12 -0.58 -5.06 0.75
C PHE A 12 -0.88 -3.76 0.00
N LEU A 13 -2.15 -3.37 -0.11
CA LEU A 13 -2.54 -2.07 -0.66
C LEU A 13 -2.08 -0.92 0.25
N GLU A 14 -2.28 -1.02 1.56
CA GLU A 14 -1.78 -0.03 2.52
C GLU A 14 -0.24 0.12 2.45
N VAL A 15 0.48 -1.00 2.28
CA VAL A 15 1.94 -0.97 2.08
C VAL A 15 2.30 -0.30 0.75
N ALA A 16 1.55 -0.56 -0.33
CA ALA A 16 1.80 0.08 -1.62
C ALA A 16 1.61 1.61 -1.55
N ASP A 17 0.57 2.05 -0.85
CA ASP A 17 0.32 3.48 -0.60
C ASP A 17 1.40 4.11 0.27
N LEU A 18 1.85 3.41 1.33
CA LEU A 18 2.96 3.86 2.15
C LEU A 18 4.24 4.04 1.33
N VAL A 19 4.55 3.10 0.43
CA VAL A 19 5.70 3.20 -0.46
C VAL A 19 5.55 4.39 -1.42
N ALA A 20 4.33 4.66 -1.91
CA ALA A 20 4.07 5.81 -2.78
C ALA A 20 4.46 7.14 -2.13
N THR A 21 4.30 7.30 -0.81
CA THR A 21 4.66 8.54 -0.08
C THR A 21 6.14 8.92 -0.18
N ARG A 22 7.02 7.96 -0.50
CA ARG A 22 8.46 8.20 -0.68
C ARG A 22 8.81 8.70 -2.09
N SER A 23 7.83 8.76 -2.99
CA SER A 23 8.02 9.28 -4.34
C SER A 23 8.29 10.79 -4.31
N THR A 24 9.26 11.25 -5.10
CA THR A 24 9.56 12.67 -5.28
C THR A 24 8.81 13.31 -6.43
N CYS A 25 7.95 12.56 -7.13
CA CYS A 25 7.20 13.06 -8.27
C CYS A 25 6.10 14.03 -7.82
N LEU A 26 6.11 15.25 -8.38
CA LEU A 26 5.14 16.31 -8.08
C LEU A 26 3.75 16.05 -8.67
N ARG A 27 3.63 15.19 -9.69
CA ARG A 27 2.37 14.95 -10.41
C ARG A 27 1.61 13.74 -9.88
N ARG A 28 2.31 12.61 -9.69
CA ARG A 28 1.72 11.35 -9.21
C ARG A 28 2.74 10.60 -8.38
N GLN A 29 2.38 10.33 -7.13
CA GLN A 29 3.13 9.47 -6.25
C GLN A 29 2.63 8.04 -6.43
N VAL A 30 3.50 7.14 -6.86
CA VAL A 30 3.15 5.76 -7.22
C VAL A 30 4.01 4.82 -6.40
N GLY A 31 3.40 3.76 -5.88
CA GLY A 31 4.05 2.65 -5.18
C GLY A 31 3.56 1.31 -5.71
N ALA A 32 4.40 0.29 -5.63
CA ALA A 32 4.08 -1.07 -6.04
C ALA A 32 4.72 -2.07 -5.08
N VAL A 33 4.04 -3.19 -4.84
CA VAL A 33 4.50 -4.26 -3.96
C VAL A 33 4.37 -5.58 -4.73
N LEU A 34 5.46 -6.35 -4.77
CA LEU A 34 5.46 -7.70 -5.33
C LEU A 34 5.30 -8.70 -4.19
N VAL A 35 4.33 -9.61 -4.34
CA VAL A 35 4.01 -10.66 -3.37
C VAL A 35 4.02 -12.02 -4.07
N ARG A 36 4.22 -13.09 -3.29
CA ARG A 36 4.21 -14.49 -3.76
C ARG A 36 3.30 -15.32 -2.88
#